data_AF-A0A6G7ZPE9-F1
#
_entry.id   AF-A0A6G7ZPE9-F1
#
_cell.length_a   1.000
_cell.length_b   1.000
_cell.length_c   1.000
_cell.angle_alpha   90.00
_cell.angle_beta   90.00
_cell.angle_gamma   90.00
#
_symmetry.space_group_name_H-M   'P 1'
#
loop_
_entity.id
_entity.type
_entity.pdbx_description
1 polymer ?
#
loop_
_entity_poly.entity_id
_entity_poly.type
_entity_poly.pdbx_seq_one_letter_code
_entity_poly.pdbx_strand_id
1 'polypeptide(L)'
;MRSLSISVAWDESKAVLARDGRLLIPVALAMVALPSIVSTLIDPGSPTSRGSGISLLVFLLSLIGMIGQLALIRLAIGPSLSVGDAILHALRRALPFIGAIILLVLILLIVSLPIIILLSITIAGASAGDAALDPAQLAASPLFSVFVLVIFLVGIVIGVRMMMMSPVASAETAGPVAILKRSWELTRGKFWKLFAFLLLFVVAMVALMLAVGGVAGLGARSLFGEIEPFSGGALFVGVISGVLSALVTTVLSVMLARIYLQLAGRGEAEVSVPSSGD
;
A
#
# COMPACT_ATOMS: atom_id res chain seq x y z
N MET A 1 -20.43 14.49 15.90
CA MET A 1 -19.47 13.76 15.04
C MET A 1 -19.24 14.57 13.77
N ARG A 2 -18.11 15.28 13.65
CA ARG A 2 -17.82 16.07 12.44
C ARG A 2 -17.71 15.14 11.23
N SER A 3 -18.18 15.60 10.08
CA SER A 3 -18.14 14.82 8.85
C SER A 3 -16.69 14.78 8.32
N LEU A 4 -16.21 13.60 7.89
CA LEU A 4 -14.92 13.43 7.21
C LEU A 4 -14.71 14.52 6.14
N SER A 5 -13.61 15.26 6.24
CA SER A 5 -13.22 16.32 5.31
C SER A 5 -11.83 16.05 4.73
N ILE A 6 -11.79 15.71 3.44
CA ILE A 6 -10.54 15.40 2.74
C ILE A 6 -9.67 16.65 2.61
N SER A 7 -10.27 17.82 2.39
CA SER A 7 -9.53 19.08 2.29
C SER A 7 -8.83 19.42 3.62
N VAL A 8 -9.52 19.23 4.75
CA VAL A 8 -8.90 19.43 6.07
C VAL A 8 -7.78 18.41 6.29
N ALA A 9 -7.99 17.13 5.93
CA ALA A 9 -6.93 16.12 6.04
C ALA A 9 -5.70 16.51 5.20
N TRP A 10 -5.90 17.05 4.00
CA TRP A 10 -4.82 17.54 3.14
C TRP A 10 -4.06 18.73 3.75
N ASP A 11 -4.77 19.71 4.28
CA ASP A 11 -4.15 20.87 4.92
C ASP A 11 -3.35 20.47 6.16
N GLU A 12 -3.89 19.57 6.98
CA GLU A 12 -3.18 18.99 8.11
C GLU A 12 -1.95 18.17 7.67
N SER A 13 -2.07 17.38 6.61
CA SER A 13 -0.94 16.62 6.09
C SER A 13 0.18 17.51 5.57
N LYS A 14 -0.13 18.61 4.88
CA LYS A 14 0.88 19.62 4.50
C LYS A 14 1.57 20.21 5.73
N ALA A 15 0.80 20.53 6.78
CA ALA A 15 1.37 21.06 8.01
C ALA A 15 2.31 20.06 8.70
N VAL A 16 1.92 18.77 8.77
CA VAL A 16 2.78 17.70 9.31
C VAL A 16 4.04 17.51 8.46
N LEU A 17 3.92 17.49 7.13
CA LEU A 17 5.08 17.36 6.24
C LEU A 17 6.05 18.54 6.39
N ALA A 18 5.55 19.77 6.54
CA ALA A 18 6.37 20.95 6.74
C ALA A 18 7.05 20.96 8.12
N ARG A 19 6.33 20.53 9.17
CA ARG A 19 6.83 20.51 10.55
C ARG A 19 7.81 19.36 10.80
N ASP A 20 7.42 18.15 10.41
CA ASP A 20 8.08 16.90 10.81
C ASP A 20 8.85 16.25 9.65
N GLY A 21 8.97 16.92 8.50
CA GLY A 21 9.66 16.41 7.32
C GLY A 21 11.09 15.93 7.59
N ARG A 22 11.80 16.58 8.53
CA ARG A 22 13.15 16.17 8.96
C ARG A 22 13.19 14.78 9.60
N LEU A 23 12.09 14.33 10.20
CA LEU A 23 11.96 12.99 10.79
C LEU A 23 11.44 11.97 9.77
N LEU A 24 10.54 12.41 8.87
CA LEU A 24 9.94 11.54 7.85
C LEU A 24 10.95 11.17 6.75
N ILE A 25 11.77 12.13 6.29
CA ILE A 25 12.70 11.94 5.16
C ILE A 25 13.69 10.78 5.42
N PRO A 26 14.39 10.69 6.56
CA PRO A 26 15.32 9.59 6.81
C PRO A 26 14.63 8.22 6.77
N VAL A 27 13.44 8.10 7.35
CA VAL A 27 12.66 6.85 7.33
C VAL A 27 12.23 6.50 5.91
N ALA A 28 11.70 7.48 5.17
CA ALA A 28 11.24 7.28 3.81
C ALA A 28 12.39 6.85 2.89
N LEU A 29 13.55 7.51 2.98
CA LEU A 29 14.72 7.15 2.19
C LEU A 29 15.26 5.77 2.59
N ALA A 30 15.45 5.51 3.87
CA ALA A 30 16.08 4.28 4.34
C ALA A 30 15.18 3.05 4.17
N MET A 31 13.88 3.18 4.46
CA MET A 31 12.96 2.03 4.51
C MET A 31 12.08 1.90 3.27
N VAL A 32 11.98 2.92 2.41
CA VAL A 32 11.16 2.85 1.19
C VAL A 32 12.01 3.04 -0.06
N ALA A 33 12.81 4.11 -0.13
CA ALA A 33 13.63 4.37 -1.32
C ALA A 33 14.70 3.30 -1.51
N LEU A 34 15.50 2.99 -0.48
CA LEU A 34 16.58 2.00 -0.60
C LEU A 34 16.06 0.61 -1.03
N PRO A 35 15.04 0.01 -0.41
CA PRO A 35 14.50 -1.26 -0.89
C PRO A 35 13.97 -1.20 -2.32
N SER A 36 13.36 -0.07 -2.70
CA SER A 36 12.87 0.13 -4.07
C SER A 36 14.03 0.22 -5.07
N ILE A 37 15.10 0.96 -4.74
CA ILE A 37 16.32 1.08 -5.56
C ILE A 37 16.95 -0.29 -5.76
N VAL A 38 17.13 -1.05 -4.68
CA VAL A 38 17.72 -2.39 -4.73
C VAL A 38 16.84 -3.32 -5.55
N SER A 39 15.51 -3.27 -5.38
CA SER A 39 14.59 -4.07 -6.18
C SER A 39 14.70 -3.75 -7.68
N THR A 40 14.77 -2.48 -8.05
CA THR A 40 14.93 -2.06 -9.46
C THR A 40 16.33 -2.39 -10.00
N LEU A 41 17.36 -2.34 -9.16
CA LEU A 41 18.71 -2.70 -9.57
C LEU A 41 18.83 -4.19 -9.91
N ILE A 42 18.18 -5.04 -9.11
CA ILE A 42 18.22 -6.50 -9.28
C ILE A 42 17.28 -6.97 -10.38
N ASP A 43 16.11 -6.34 -10.48
CA ASP A 43 15.10 -6.66 -11.49
C ASP A 43 14.47 -5.36 -12.04
N PRO A 44 15.13 -4.71 -13.01
CA PRO A 44 14.58 -3.52 -13.67
C PRO A 44 13.41 -3.85 -14.61
N GLY A 45 13.10 -5.15 -14.80
CA GLY A 45 12.14 -5.66 -15.76
C GLY A 45 10.84 -6.22 -15.15
N SER A 46 10.27 -7.19 -15.86
CA SER A 46 8.97 -7.82 -15.52
C SER A 46 9.14 -8.87 -14.42
N PRO A 47 8.22 -8.96 -13.44
CA PRO A 47 8.22 -9.98 -12.39
C PRO A 47 8.13 -11.44 -12.90
N THR A 48 7.77 -11.64 -14.16
CA THR A 48 7.35 -12.95 -14.71
C THR A 48 8.47 -13.95 -14.93
N SER A 49 9.74 -13.54 -14.86
CA SER A 49 10.91 -14.41 -15.13
C SER A 49 11.88 -14.52 -13.95
N ARG A 50 11.44 -14.20 -12.73
CA ARG A 50 12.30 -14.14 -11.54
C ARG A 50 12.62 -15.53 -10.97
N GLY A 51 13.91 -15.81 -10.74
CA GLY A 51 14.34 -16.98 -9.97
C GLY A 51 13.89 -16.93 -8.51
N SER A 52 13.70 -18.09 -7.87
CA SER A 52 13.16 -18.22 -6.51
C SER A 52 13.95 -17.44 -5.45
N GLY A 53 15.29 -17.42 -5.56
CA GLY A 53 16.15 -16.66 -4.65
C GLY A 53 15.94 -15.14 -4.73
N ILE A 54 15.76 -14.61 -5.94
CA ILE A 54 15.46 -13.18 -6.15
C ILE A 54 14.07 -12.85 -5.61
N SER A 55 13.09 -13.73 -5.81
CA SER A 55 11.74 -13.55 -5.27
C SER A 55 11.73 -13.47 -3.74
N LEU A 56 12.50 -14.32 -3.06
CA LEU A 56 12.65 -14.24 -1.60
C LEU A 56 13.29 -12.91 -1.18
N LEU A 57 14.33 -12.46 -1.87
CA LEU A 57 14.98 -11.19 -1.57
C LEU A 57 14.02 -10.00 -1.75
N VAL A 58 13.30 -9.93 -2.88
CA VAL A 58 12.30 -8.88 -3.13
C VAL A 58 11.17 -8.93 -2.09
N PHE A 59 10.77 -10.13 -1.67
CA PHE A 59 9.81 -10.28 -0.57
C PHE A 59 10.34 -9.68 0.73
N LEU A 60 11.59 -9.97 1.12
CA LEU A 60 12.21 -9.38 2.31
C LEU A 60 12.32 -7.84 2.22
N LEU A 61 12.69 -7.31 1.04
CA LEU A 61 12.70 -5.88 0.78
C LEU A 61 11.31 -5.25 0.93
N SER A 62 10.25 -5.95 0.51
CA SER A 62 8.86 -5.49 0.68
C SER A 62 8.45 -5.44 2.16
N LEU A 63 8.95 -6.35 3.00
CA LEU A 63 8.70 -6.30 4.45
C LEU A 63 9.35 -5.08 5.09
N ILE A 64 10.55 -4.70 4.65
CA ILE A 64 11.21 -3.45 5.09
C ILE A 64 10.35 -2.24 4.68
N GLY A 65 9.86 -2.20 3.45
CA GLY A 65 8.92 -1.16 2.97
C GLY A 65 7.65 -1.07 3.80
N MET A 66 7.07 -2.21 4.14
CA MET A 66 5.88 -2.30 5.00
C MET A 66 6.13 -1.75 6.40
N ILE A 67 7.27 -2.09 7.03
CA ILE A 67 7.66 -1.55 8.33
C ILE A 67 7.88 -0.03 8.23
N GLY A 68 8.54 0.43 7.16
CA GLY A 68 8.72 1.85 6.87
C GLY A 68 7.39 2.61 6.80
N GLN A 69 6.39 2.05 6.10
CA GLN A 69 5.06 2.63 6.03
C GLN A 69 4.40 2.75 7.42
N LEU A 70 4.47 1.71 8.26
CA LEU A 70 3.93 1.76 9.63
C LEU A 70 4.65 2.81 10.50
N ALA A 71 5.96 2.97 10.33
CA ALA A 71 6.77 3.97 11.03
C ALA A 71 6.41 5.39 10.60
N LEU A 72 6.24 5.64 9.30
CA LEU A 72 5.79 6.93 8.76
C LEU A 72 4.39 7.30 9.27
N ILE A 73 3.47 6.34 9.29
CA ILE A 73 2.15 6.54 9.89
C ILE A 73 2.27 6.87 11.38
N ARG A 74 3.16 6.18 12.12
CA ARG A 74 3.35 6.43 13.55
C ARG A 74 3.84 7.85 13.82
N LEU A 75 4.84 8.31 13.05
CA LEU A 75 5.37 9.67 13.11
C LEU A 75 4.31 10.72 12.77
N ALA A 76 3.40 10.40 11.85
CA ALA A 76 2.33 11.31 11.45
C ALA A 76 1.15 11.39 12.44
N ILE A 77 0.99 10.40 13.33
CA ILE A 77 -0.12 10.30 14.29
C ILE A 77 0.17 11.00 15.62
N GLY A 78 1.39 10.88 16.18
CA GLY A 78 1.69 11.31 17.54
C GLY A 78 2.86 12.29 17.64
N PRO A 79 2.86 13.23 18.60
CA PRO A 79 3.92 14.21 18.74
C PRO A 79 5.27 13.55 19.11
N SER A 80 6.32 13.95 18.38
CA SER A 80 7.75 13.83 18.70
C SER A 80 8.25 12.47 19.18
N LEU A 81 8.05 11.42 18.38
CA LEU A 81 8.88 10.21 18.51
C LEU A 81 10.18 10.41 17.75
N SER A 82 11.27 9.90 18.32
CA SER A 82 12.52 9.77 17.57
C SER A 82 12.29 8.81 16.39
N VAL A 83 13.09 8.96 15.33
CA VAL A 83 13.06 8.05 14.18
C VAL A 83 13.24 6.59 14.62
N GLY A 84 14.12 6.34 15.60
CA GLY A 84 14.37 5.01 16.16
C GLY A 84 13.15 4.43 16.87
N ASP A 85 12.46 5.23 17.70
CA ASP A 85 11.27 4.78 18.43
C ASP A 85 10.11 4.45 17.48
N ALA A 86 9.95 5.24 16.41
CA ALA A 86 8.93 4.97 15.40
C ALA A 86 9.19 3.65 14.64
N ILE A 87 10.45 3.37 14.29
CA ILE A 87 10.83 2.12 13.63
C ILE A 87 10.67 0.93 14.59
N LEU A 88 11.11 1.06 15.84
CA LEU A 88 10.95 0.00 16.84
C LEU A 88 9.47 -0.31 17.11
N HIS A 89 8.65 0.74 17.18
CA HIS A 89 7.20 0.61 17.29
C HIS A 89 6.62 -0.12 16.06
N ALA A 90 7.01 0.28 14.85
CA ALA A 90 6.57 -0.37 13.62
C ALA A 90 6.98 -1.85 13.57
N LEU A 91 8.19 -2.20 13.98
CA LEU A 91 8.67 -3.59 14.08
C LEU A 91 7.80 -4.42 15.02
N ARG A 92 7.46 -3.89 16.20
CA ARG A 92 6.58 -4.56 17.17
C ARG A 92 5.15 -4.75 16.64
N ARG A 93 4.67 -3.83 15.80
CA ARG A 93 3.33 -3.88 15.20
C ARG A 93 3.29 -4.60 13.85
N ALA A 94 4.44 -4.95 13.27
CA ALA A 94 4.53 -5.67 12.01
C ALA A 94 3.87 -7.05 12.10
N LEU A 95 4.07 -7.80 13.18
CA LEU A 95 3.46 -9.14 13.35
C LEU A 95 1.93 -9.10 13.39
N PRO A 96 1.28 -8.27 14.24
CA PRO A 96 -0.17 -8.10 14.21
C PRO A 96 -0.70 -7.65 12.85
N PHE A 97 0.03 -6.77 12.16
CA PHE A 97 -0.37 -6.27 10.84
C PHE A 97 -0.26 -7.35 9.75
N ILE A 98 0.84 -8.11 9.72
CA ILE A 98 1.00 -9.29 8.85
C ILE A 98 -0.11 -10.31 9.13
N GLY A 99 -0.40 -10.57 10.41
CA GLY A 99 -1.51 -11.45 10.78
C GLY A 99 -2.85 -10.96 10.24
N ALA A 100 -3.11 -9.64 10.25
CA ALA A 100 -4.32 -9.07 9.68
C ALA A 100 -4.35 -9.20 8.14
N ILE A 101 -3.23 -8.99 7.46
CA ILE A 101 -3.09 -9.20 6.01
C ILE A 101 -3.33 -10.68 5.65
N ILE A 102 -2.68 -11.61 6.35
CA ILE A 102 -2.85 -13.06 6.13
C ILE A 102 -4.32 -13.45 6.32
N LEU A 103 -4.96 -12.95 7.39
CA LEU A 103 -6.37 -13.24 7.65
C LEU A 103 -7.27 -12.67 6.56
N LEU A 104 -7.00 -11.45 6.08
CA LEU A 104 -7.74 -10.86 4.96
C LEU A 104 -7.57 -11.67 3.67
N VAL A 105 -6.34 -12.07 3.34
CA VAL A 105 -6.04 -12.90 2.17
C VAL A 105 -6.74 -14.25 2.28
N LEU A 106 -6.73 -14.88 3.47
CA LEU A 106 -7.42 -16.16 3.70
C LEU A 106 -8.94 -16.03 3.53
N ILE A 107 -9.55 -14.97 4.06
CA ILE A 107 -10.98 -14.69 3.85
C ILE A 107 -11.27 -14.55 2.35
N LEU A 108 -10.48 -13.75 1.64
CA LEU A 108 -10.67 -13.54 0.20
C LEU A 108 -10.49 -14.83 -0.60
N LEU A 109 -9.51 -15.65 -0.23
CA LEU A 109 -9.28 -16.96 -0.84
C LEU A 109 -10.50 -17.86 -0.65
N ILE A 110 -10.97 -18.02 0.60
CA ILE A 110 -12.13 -18.85 0.94
C ILE A 110 -13.39 -18.39 0.20
N VAL A 111 -13.64 -17.07 0.14
CA VAL A 111 -14.80 -16.50 -0.59
C VAL A 111 -14.68 -16.74 -2.09
N SER A 112 -13.45 -16.78 -2.63
CA SER A 112 -13.19 -17.01 -4.05
C SER A 112 -13.24 -18.48 -4.46
N LEU A 113 -13.00 -19.42 -3.52
CA LEU A 113 -13.01 -20.87 -3.77
C LEU A 113 -14.23 -21.39 -4.54
N PRO A 114 -15.49 -21.08 -4.18
CA PRO A 114 -16.64 -21.61 -4.92
C PRO A 114 -16.64 -21.18 -6.39
N ILE A 115 -16.17 -19.96 -6.68
CA ILE A 115 -16.09 -19.47 -8.05
C ILE A 115 -14.93 -20.14 -8.80
N ILE A 116 -13.78 -20.33 -8.14
CA ILE A 116 -12.63 -21.05 -8.72
C ILE A 116 -13.01 -22.50 -9.04
N ILE A 117 -13.72 -23.17 -8.11
CA ILE A 117 -14.20 -24.54 -8.29
C ILE A 117 -15.20 -24.60 -9.45
N LEU A 118 -16.19 -23.71 -9.48
CA LEU A 118 -17.15 -23.64 -10.57
C LEU A 118 -16.46 -23.45 -11.93
N LEU A 119 -15.50 -22.52 -12.00
CA LEU A 119 -14.70 -22.27 -13.20
C LEU A 119 -13.99 -23.57 -13.63
N SER A 120 -13.29 -24.24 -12.70
CA SER A 120 -12.58 -25.50 -12.99
C SER A 120 -13.48 -26.61 -13.52
N ILE A 121 -14.69 -26.76 -12.97
CA ILE A 121 -15.67 -27.77 -13.41
C ILE A 121 -16.21 -27.43 -14.81
N THR A 122 -16.55 -26.16 -15.08
CA THR A 122 -17.08 -25.76 -16.40
C THR A 122 -16.09 -25.97 -17.54
N ILE A 123 -14.79 -25.83 -17.27
CA ILE A 123 -13.74 -26.05 -18.25
C ILE A 123 -13.47 -27.54 -18.42
N ALA A 124 -13.34 -28.29 -17.32
CA ALA A 124 -13.17 -29.75 -17.38
C ALA A 124 -14.38 -30.44 -18.05
N GLY A 125 -15.59 -29.90 -17.90
CA GLY A 125 -16.79 -30.41 -18.58
C GLY A 125 -16.91 -29.99 -20.05
N ALA A 126 -16.26 -28.90 -20.47
CA ALA A 126 -16.21 -28.47 -21.87
C ALA A 126 -15.12 -29.20 -22.67
N SER A 127 -14.06 -29.68 -22.01
CA SER A 127 -13.05 -30.56 -22.57
C SER A 127 -13.36 -32.02 -22.24
N ALA A 128 -14.06 -32.75 -23.11
CA ALA A 128 -14.34 -34.18 -22.95
C ALA A 128 -13.07 -35.09 -23.11
N GLY A 129 -11.92 -34.70 -22.56
CA GLY A 129 -10.67 -35.45 -22.60
C GLY A 129 -9.58 -34.82 -21.72
N ASP A 130 -8.56 -35.63 -21.38
CA ASP A 130 -7.38 -35.38 -20.52
C ASP A 130 -6.47 -34.18 -20.90
N ALA A 131 -7.01 -33.15 -21.53
CA ALA A 131 -6.29 -31.91 -21.76
C ALA A 131 -6.15 -31.17 -20.43
N ALA A 132 -4.92 -31.12 -19.92
CA ALA A 132 -4.55 -30.21 -18.85
C ALA A 132 -5.12 -28.81 -19.14
N LEU A 133 -5.60 -28.13 -18.08
CA LEU A 133 -6.16 -26.78 -18.14
C LEU A 133 -5.15 -25.83 -18.81
N ASP A 134 -5.30 -25.58 -20.11
CA ASP A 134 -4.48 -24.62 -20.82
C ASP A 134 -4.83 -23.22 -20.28
N PRO A 135 -3.87 -22.50 -19.66
CA PRO A 135 -4.11 -21.15 -19.12
C PRO A 135 -4.66 -20.18 -20.17
N ALA A 136 -4.35 -20.38 -21.45
CA ALA A 136 -4.88 -19.56 -22.53
C ALA A 136 -6.39 -19.77 -22.75
N GLN A 137 -6.87 -21.00 -22.60
CA GLN A 137 -8.31 -21.32 -22.70
C GLN A 137 -9.09 -20.82 -21.48
N LEU A 138 -8.47 -20.85 -20.29
CA LEU A 138 -9.04 -20.22 -19.08
C LEU A 138 -9.28 -18.73 -19.29
N ALA A 139 -8.27 -18.02 -19.81
CA ALA A 139 -8.31 -16.58 -20.04
C ALA A 139 -9.34 -16.18 -21.11
N ALA A 140 -9.58 -17.02 -22.11
CA ALA A 140 -10.54 -16.78 -23.17
C ALA A 140 -12.01 -17.00 -22.74
N SER A 141 -12.25 -17.64 -21.59
CA SER A 141 -13.62 -17.95 -21.17
C SER A 141 -14.39 -16.71 -20.68
N PRO A 142 -15.66 -16.53 -21.09
CA PRO A 142 -16.50 -15.43 -20.60
C PRO A 142 -16.68 -15.48 -19.07
N LEU A 143 -16.74 -16.68 -18.50
CA LEU A 143 -16.83 -16.89 -17.05
C LEU A 143 -15.59 -16.38 -16.31
N PHE A 144 -14.39 -16.57 -16.88
CA PHE A 144 -13.16 -16.02 -16.30
C PHE A 144 -13.15 -14.49 -16.34
N SER A 145 -13.62 -13.90 -17.44
CA SER A 145 -13.74 -12.43 -17.53
C SER A 145 -14.69 -11.87 -16.46
N VAL A 146 -15.84 -12.53 -16.25
CA VAL A 146 -16.78 -12.17 -15.16
C VAL A 146 -16.13 -12.37 -13.80
N PHE A 147 -15.41 -13.47 -13.58
CA PHE A 147 -14.70 -13.72 -12.33
C PHE A 147 -13.66 -12.64 -12.03
N VAL A 148 -12.82 -12.28 -13.01
CA VAL A 148 -11.83 -11.20 -12.87
C VAL A 148 -12.52 -9.87 -12.55
N LEU A 149 -13.63 -9.55 -13.22
CA LEU A 149 -14.42 -8.35 -12.92
C LEU A 149 -14.98 -8.37 -11.49
N VAL A 150 -15.53 -9.49 -11.04
CA VAL A 150 -16.06 -9.63 -9.67
C VAL A 150 -14.94 -9.46 -8.64
N ILE A 151 -13.80 -10.13 -8.83
CA ILE A 151 -12.63 -9.99 -7.94
C ILE A 151 -12.12 -8.55 -7.94
N PHE A 152 -12.10 -7.88 -9.09
CA PHE A 152 -11.71 -6.49 -9.19
C PHE A 152 -12.65 -5.58 -8.39
N LEU A 153 -13.97 -5.74 -8.55
CA LEU A 153 -14.97 -4.97 -7.81
C LEU A 153 -14.92 -5.23 -6.30
N VAL A 154 -14.77 -6.49 -5.89
CA VAL A 154 -14.56 -6.87 -4.49
C VAL A 154 -13.28 -6.25 -3.96
N GLY A 155 -12.20 -6.26 -4.74
CA GLY A 155 -10.92 -5.64 -4.42
C GLY A 155 -11.06 -4.14 -4.16
N ILE A 156 -11.85 -3.42 -4.96
CA ILE A 156 -12.15 -2.00 -4.72
C ILE A 156 -12.86 -1.80 -3.39
N VAL A 157 -13.94 -2.57 -3.14
CA VAL A 157 -14.73 -2.43 -1.91
C VAL A 157 -13.87 -2.73 -0.68
N ILE A 158 -13.10 -3.81 -0.72
CA ILE A 158 -12.20 -4.21 0.36
C ILE A 158 -11.05 -3.21 0.51
N GLY A 159 -10.47 -2.71 -0.58
CA GLY A 159 -9.41 -1.70 -0.56
C GLY A 159 -9.84 -0.43 0.18
N VAL A 160 -11.03 0.09 -0.11
CA VAL A 160 -11.59 1.26 0.60
C VAL A 160 -11.85 0.94 2.07
N ARG A 161 -12.39 -0.25 2.37
CA ARG A 161 -12.76 -0.66 3.74
C ARG A 161 -11.56 -0.97 4.62
N MET A 162 -10.48 -1.47 4.03
CA MET A 162 -9.23 -1.86 4.69
C MET A 162 -8.15 -0.78 4.58
N MET A 163 -8.47 0.37 4.00
CA MET A 163 -7.54 1.50 3.88
C MET A 163 -7.02 1.98 5.25
N MET A 164 -7.82 1.83 6.31
CA MET A 164 -7.46 2.22 7.67
C MET A 164 -6.72 1.10 8.45
N MET A 165 -6.44 -0.05 7.82
CA MET A 165 -5.76 -1.16 8.48
C MET A 165 -4.37 -0.75 8.99
N SER A 166 -3.59 -0.01 8.19
CA SER A 166 -2.24 0.41 8.58
C SER A 166 -2.23 1.49 9.68
N PRO A 167 -3.07 2.55 9.66
CA PRO A 167 -3.25 3.44 10.81
C PRO A 167 -3.74 2.74 12.07
N VAL A 168 -4.72 1.85 11.98
CA VAL A 168 -5.22 1.10 13.15
C VAL A 168 -4.14 0.20 13.73
N ALA A 169 -3.40 -0.51 12.87
CA ALA A 169 -2.27 -1.34 13.30
C ALA A 169 -1.19 -0.49 13.98
N SER A 170 -0.95 0.73 13.53
CA SER A 170 0.06 1.61 14.13
C SER A 170 -0.44 2.36 15.38
N ALA A 171 -1.72 2.71 15.48
CA ALA A 171 -2.22 3.58 16.55
C ALA A 171 -2.84 2.83 17.73
N GLU A 172 -3.35 1.62 17.52
CA GLU A 172 -4.11 0.88 18.53
C GLU A 172 -3.36 -0.39 18.92
N THR A 173 -3.42 -0.84 20.18
CA THR A 173 -2.82 -2.11 20.62
C THR A 173 -3.75 -3.30 20.32
N ALA A 174 -4.21 -3.38 19.07
CA ALA A 174 -5.17 -4.39 18.61
C ALA A 174 -4.45 -5.62 18.02
N GLY A 175 -5.05 -6.80 18.19
CA GLY A 175 -4.66 -8.03 17.48
C GLY A 175 -5.23 -8.08 16.05
N PRO A 176 -4.85 -9.08 15.24
CA PRO A 176 -5.19 -9.17 13.80
C PRO A 176 -6.68 -8.98 13.47
N VAL A 177 -7.55 -9.72 14.14
CA VAL A 177 -9.01 -9.66 13.92
C VAL A 177 -9.57 -8.30 14.31
N ALA A 178 -9.09 -7.74 15.42
CA ALA A 178 -9.52 -6.44 15.91
C ALA A 178 -9.10 -5.31 14.95
N ILE A 179 -7.93 -5.40 14.32
CA ILE A 179 -7.48 -4.43 13.31
C ILE A 179 -8.47 -4.41 12.12
N LEU A 180 -8.86 -5.57 11.61
CA LEU A 180 -9.80 -5.67 10.48
C LEU A 180 -11.20 -5.13 10.84
N LYS A 181 -11.72 -5.56 11.99
CA LYS A 181 -13.04 -5.11 12.49
C LYS A 181 -13.05 -3.59 12.68
N ARG A 182 -12.00 -3.04 13.30
CA ARG A 182 -11.88 -1.61 13.55
C ARG A 182 -11.77 -0.81 12.26
N SER A 183 -10.97 -1.27 11.29
CA SER A 183 -10.89 -0.62 9.98
C SER A 183 -12.27 -0.58 9.30
N TRP A 184 -13.04 -1.67 9.40
CA TRP A 184 -14.39 -1.73 8.85
C TRP A 184 -15.37 -0.76 9.55
N GLU A 185 -15.27 -0.64 10.88
CA GLU A 185 -16.08 0.28 11.67
C GLU A 185 -15.76 1.75 11.34
N LEU A 186 -14.48 2.11 11.28
CA LEU A 186 -14.05 3.48 10.97
C LEU A 186 -14.47 3.94 9.57
N THR A 187 -14.50 3.02 8.61
CA THR A 187 -14.90 3.32 7.23
C THR A 187 -16.42 3.25 6.99
N ARG A 188 -17.20 2.78 7.99
CA ARG A 188 -18.66 2.63 7.88
C ARG A 188 -19.33 4.00 7.75
N GLY A 189 -20.21 4.13 6.76
CA GLY A 189 -20.97 5.37 6.52
C GLY A 189 -20.20 6.49 5.84
N LYS A 190 -18.91 6.31 5.50
CA LYS A 190 -18.09 7.28 4.76
C LYS A 190 -17.46 6.71 3.49
N PHE A 191 -17.97 5.57 2.99
CA PHE A 191 -17.41 4.83 1.86
C PHE A 191 -17.13 5.71 0.64
N TRP A 192 -18.11 6.47 0.15
CA TRP A 192 -17.97 7.26 -1.08
C TRP A 192 -16.90 8.35 -1.00
N LYS A 193 -16.74 8.99 0.17
CA LYS A 193 -15.69 9.99 0.38
C LYS A 193 -14.31 9.32 0.36
N LEU A 194 -14.16 8.21 1.07
CA LEU A 194 -12.91 7.44 1.11
C LEU A 194 -12.58 6.82 -0.26
N PHE A 195 -13.59 6.35 -0.99
CA PHE A 195 -13.44 5.84 -2.35
C PHE A 195 -12.98 6.94 -3.30
N ALA A 196 -13.62 8.12 -3.29
CA ALA A 196 -13.20 9.24 -4.13
C ALA A 196 -11.77 9.69 -3.81
N PHE A 197 -11.40 9.75 -2.52
CA PHE A 197 -10.03 10.02 -2.10
C PHE A 197 -9.04 8.97 -2.64
N LEU A 198 -9.32 7.68 -2.40
CA LEU A 198 -8.46 6.58 -2.83
C LEU A 198 -8.35 6.54 -4.35
N LEU A 199 -9.46 6.72 -5.07
CA LEU A 199 -9.49 6.76 -6.53
C LEU A 199 -8.62 7.90 -7.06
N LEU A 200 -8.81 9.12 -6.56
CA LEU A 200 -8.02 10.28 -6.97
C LEU A 200 -6.54 10.06 -6.66
N PHE A 201 -6.22 9.56 -5.47
CA PHE A 201 -4.85 9.29 -5.07
C PHE A 201 -4.19 8.23 -5.95
N VAL A 202 -4.86 7.11 -6.20
CA VAL A 202 -4.36 6.00 -7.04
C VAL A 202 -4.16 6.48 -8.48
N VAL A 203 -5.12 7.22 -9.05
CA VAL A 203 -4.99 7.77 -10.41
C VAL A 203 -3.79 8.73 -10.49
N ALA A 204 -3.66 9.66 -9.54
CA ALA A 204 -2.54 10.58 -9.50
C ALA A 204 -1.20 9.86 -9.32
N MET A 205 -1.15 8.86 -8.44
CA MET A 205 0.03 8.03 -8.21
C MET A 205 0.43 7.26 -9.48
N VAL A 206 -0.51 6.59 -10.13
CA VAL A 206 -0.25 5.81 -11.35
C VAL A 206 0.22 6.73 -12.47
N ALA A 207 -0.44 7.88 -12.68
CA ALA A 207 -0.02 8.86 -13.67
C ALA A 207 1.41 9.36 -13.40
N LEU A 208 1.73 9.67 -12.14
CA LEU A 208 3.05 10.13 -11.74
C LEU A 208 4.12 9.05 -11.92
N MET A 209 3.85 7.81 -11.52
CA MET A 209 4.76 6.66 -11.68
C MET A 209 5.02 6.35 -13.16
N LEU A 210 3.98 6.39 -14.01
CA LEU A 210 4.14 6.19 -15.46
C LEU A 210 4.93 7.33 -16.10
N ALA A 211 4.64 8.58 -15.74
CA ALA A 211 5.34 9.75 -16.29
C ALA A 211 6.82 9.75 -15.89
N VAL A 212 7.11 9.64 -14.60
CA VAL A 212 8.50 9.67 -14.09
C VAL A 212 9.25 8.40 -14.48
N GLY A 213 8.63 7.22 -14.38
CA GLY A 213 9.23 5.96 -14.78
C GLY A 213 9.54 5.91 -16.28
N GLY A 214 8.64 6.45 -17.11
CA GLY A 214 8.86 6.58 -18.55
C GLY A 214 10.04 7.50 -18.87
N VAL A 215 10.08 8.71 -18.28
CA VAL A 215 11.18 9.66 -18.48
C VAL A 215 12.50 9.09 -17.97
N ALA A 216 12.51 8.47 -16.78
CA ALA A 216 13.69 7.85 -16.19
C ALA A 216 14.21 6.70 -17.07
N GLY A 217 13.30 5.85 -17.57
CA GLY A 217 13.65 4.72 -18.45
C GLY A 217 14.21 5.18 -19.79
N LEU A 218 13.61 6.20 -20.41
CA LEU A 218 14.13 6.78 -21.66
C LEU A 218 15.50 7.45 -21.45
N GLY A 219 15.64 8.22 -20.36
CA GLY A 219 16.92 8.84 -19.99
C GLY A 219 18.01 7.81 -19.72
N ALA A 220 17.69 6.75 -18.97
CA ALA A 220 18.62 5.66 -18.71
C ALA A 220 19.07 4.99 -20.01
N ARG A 221 18.13 4.69 -20.92
CA ARG A 221 18.46 4.09 -22.22
C ARG A 221 19.33 4.97 -23.08
N SER A 222 19.08 6.28 -23.07
CA SER A 222 19.87 7.24 -23.84
C SER A 222 21.29 7.43 -23.29
N LEU A 223 21.49 7.34 -21.98
CA LEU A 223 22.79 7.59 -21.33
C LEU A 223 23.63 6.31 -21.17
N PHE A 224 22.97 5.18 -20.91
CA PHE A 224 23.63 3.93 -20.51
C PHE A 224 23.37 2.75 -21.46
N GLY A 225 22.49 2.88 -22.45
CA GLY A 225 22.12 1.79 -23.34
C GLY A 225 21.07 0.85 -22.75
N GLU A 226 21.18 -0.46 -23.00
CA GLU A 226 20.19 -1.41 -22.48
C GLU A 226 20.20 -1.47 -20.94
N ILE A 227 18.99 -1.56 -20.35
CA ILE A 227 18.83 -1.58 -18.89
C ILE A 227 18.90 -3.04 -18.44
N GLU A 228 20.11 -3.51 -18.16
CA GLU A 228 20.36 -4.83 -17.60
C GLU A 228 20.36 -4.81 -16.05
N PRO A 229 20.10 -5.95 -15.39
CA PRO A 229 20.32 -6.08 -13.95
C PRO A 229 21.73 -5.65 -13.54
N PHE A 230 21.85 -4.97 -12.40
CA PHE A 230 23.11 -4.44 -11.85
C PHE A 230 23.86 -3.44 -12.75
N SER A 231 23.19 -2.85 -13.75
CA SER A 231 23.77 -1.82 -14.63
C SER A 231 23.65 -0.40 -14.06
N GLY A 232 24.44 0.53 -14.62
CA GLY A 232 24.31 1.96 -14.33
C GLY A 232 22.94 2.53 -14.70
N GLY A 233 22.33 2.04 -15.79
CA GLY A 233 20.97 2.40 -16.19
C GLY A 233 19.92 1.94 -15.18
N ALA A 234 20.04 0.71 -14.66
CA ALA A 234 19.13 0.19 -13.63
C ALA A 234 19.27 0.97 -12.31
N LEU A 235 20.50 1.34 -11.93
CA LEU A 235 20.73 2.19 -10.77
C LEU A 235 20.10 3.58 -10.95
N PHE A 236 20.27 4.20 -12.13
CA PHE A 236 19.68 5.51 -12.44
C PHE A 236 18.14 5.49 -12.32
N VAL A 237 17.49 4.52 -12.97
CA VAL A 237 16.03 4.33 -12.86
C VAL A 237 15.63 4.01 -11.43
N GLY A 238 16.39 3.16 -10.74
CA GLY A 238 16.15 2.76 -9.36
C GLY A 238 16.17 3.94 -8.40
N VAL A 239 17.15 4.83 -8.49
CA VAL A 239 17.24 6.04 -7.66
C VAL A 239 16.02 6.93 -7.85
N ILE A 240 15.66 7.23 -9.09
CA ILE A 240 14.50 8.09 -9.40
C ILE A 240 13.21 7.44 -8.88
N SER A 241 13.01 6.16 -9.19
CA SER A 241 11.80 5.42 -8.81
C SER A 241 11.70 5.22 -7.31
N GLY A 242 12.83 4.99 -6.63
CA GLY A 242 12.90 4.84 -5.18
C GLY A 242 12.60 6.13 -4.43
N VAL A 243 13.16 7.26 -4.88
CA VAL A 243 12.83 8.58 -4.31
C VAL A 243 11.35 8.89 -4.53
N LEU A 244 10.83 8.62 -5.73
CA LEU A 244 9.41 8.81 -6.02
C LEU A 244 8.51 7.93 -5.14
N SER A 245 8.85 6.65 -5.01
CA SER A 245 8.16 5.70 -4.13
C SER A 245 8.14 6.20 -2.69
N ALA A 246 9.29 6.62 -2.15
CA ALA A 246 9.40 7.19 -0.81
C ALA A 246 8.53 8.44 -0.61
N LEU A 247 8.50 9.35 -1.59
CA LEU A 247 7.66 10.55 -1.56
C LEU A 247 6.17 10.17 -1.53
N VAL A 248 5.74 9.31 -2.45
CA VAL A 248 4.34 8.85 -2.55
C VAL A 248 3.91 8.14 -1.28
N THR A 249 4.72 7.20 -0.79
CA THR A 249 4.43 6.45 0.44
C THR A 249 4.36 7.38 1.64
N THR A 250 5.22 8.39 1.73
CA THR A 250 5.21 9.38 2.83
C THR A 250 3.93 10.19 2.80
N VAL A 251 3.58 10.78 1.64
CA VAL A 251 2.34 11.56 1.49
C VAL A 251 1.11 10.71 1.80
N LEU A 252 1.04 9.48 1.28
CA LEU A 252 -0.05 8.55 1.57
C LEU A 252 -0.13 8.24 3.07
N SER A 253 1.00 7.92 3.70
CA SER A 253 1.06 7.57 5.13
C SER A 253 0.58 8.71 6.02
N VAL A 254 1.00 9.94 5.73
CA VAL A 254 0.56 11.12 6.47
C VAL A 254 -0.93 11.40 6.24
N MET A 255 -1.41 11.28 4.99
CA MET A 255 -2.84 11.43 4.68
C MET A 255 -3.70 10.38 5.40
N LEU A 256 -3.28 9.11 5.39
CA LEU A 256 -3.94 8.02 6.09
C LEU A 256 -3.98 8.26 7.61
N ALA A 257 -2.89 8.76 8.18
CA ALA A 257 -2.82 9.13 9.60
C ALA A 257 -3.83 10.23 9.95
N ARG A 258 -3.92 11.30 9.16
CA ARG A 258 -4.87 12.40 9.40
C ARG A 258 -6.33 11.96 9.23
N ILE A 259 -6.62 11.20 8.17
CA ILE A 259 -7.95 10.61 7.96
C ILE A 259 -8.31 9.69 9.14
N TYR A 260 -7.38 8.87 9.60
CA TYR A 260 -7.58 8.04 10.78
C TYR A 260 -7.90 8.87 12.03
N LEU A 261 -7.14 9.94 12.31
CA LEU A 261 -7.40 10.81 13.46
C LEU A 261 -8.77 11.49 13.40
N GLN A 262 -9.22 11.89 12.21
CA GLN A 262 -10.58 12.43 11.99
C GLN A 262 -11.67 11.37 12.24
N LEU A 263 -11.47 10.14 11.73
CA LEU A 263 -12.44 9.04 11.89
C LEU A 263 -12.47 8.49 13.33
N ALA A 264 -11.32 8.46 14.00
CA ALA A 264 -11.18 8.00 15.38
C ALA A 264 -11.62 9.05 16.42
N GLY A 265 -11.94 10.29 15.99
CA GLY A 265 -12.36 11.38 16.87
C GLY A 265 -11.24 12.00 17.72
N ARG A 266 -9.97 11.77 17.35
CA ARG A 266 -8.79 12.24 18.10
C ARG A 266 -8.20 13.56 17.60
N GLY A 267 -8.67 14.09 16.47
CA GLY A 267 -8.12 15.30 15.84
C GLY A 267 -8.33 16.63 16.59
N GLU A 268 -9.19 16.68 17.61
CA GLU A 268 -9.56 17.94 18.32
C GLU A 268 -9.08 18.01 19.78
N ALA A 269 -8.55 16.92 20.36
CA ALA A 269 -8.13 16.92 21.77
C ALA A 269 -6.89 17.79 22.05
N GLU A 270 -6.16 18.22 21.01
CA GLU A 270 -5.04 19.18 21.11
C GLU A 270 -5.47 20.64 20.89
N VAL A 271 -6.72 20.92 20.51
CA VAL A 271 -7.20 22.30 20.21
C VAL A 271 -8.13 22.85 21.29
N SER A 272 -8.70 22.01 22.17
CA SER A 272 -9.40 22.49 23.36
C SER A 272 -8.43 22.62 24.53
N VAL A 273 -7.56 23.63 24.51
CA VAL A 273 -7.08 24.21 25.77
C VAL A 273 -8.24 25.04 26.31
N PRO A 274 -8.88 24.66 27.42
CA PRO A 274 -9.73 25.61 28.14
C PRO A 274 -8.80 26.73 28.60
N SER A 275 -9.07 27.98 28.21
CA SER A 275 -8.60 29.10 28.99
C SER A 275 -9.36 29.06 30.32
N SER A 276 -8.88 28.25 31.26
CA SER A 276 -9.12 28.51 32.67
C SER A 276 -8.42 29.83 32.97
N GLY A 277 -9.22 30.85 33.27
CA GLY A 277 -8.75 32.20 33.53
C GLY A 277 -7.83 32.28 34.74
N ASP A 278 -7.01 33.31 34.71
CA ASP A 278 -7.06 34.40 35.69
C ASP A 278 -7.29 35.71 34.91
#